data_AF-A0A4S2SQ95-F1
#
_entry.id   AF-A0A4S2SQ95-F1
#
_cell.length_a   1.000
_cell.length_b   1.000
_cell.length_c   1.000
_cell.angle_alpha   90.00
_cell.angle_beta   90.00
_cell.angle_gamma   90.00
#
_symmetry.space_group_name_H-M   'P 1'
#
loop_
_entity.id
_entity.type
_entity.pdbx_description
1 polymer ?
#
loop_
_entity_poly.entity_id
_entity_poly.type
_entity_poly.pdbx_seq_one_letter_code
_entity_poly.pdbx_strand_id
1 'polypeptide(L)'
;MSSKYADLGRLGHCWRCGDSVQGYPDHDGQEVVLDVREAPTHLVPEELRWRVNGNGIALPLGWTDPTDTVRIRHEPVCTASPRPGPEPLRNHLNRARPIARGHENVAAALTEQLRGQNRNPTSDDVRTVLCPRCEADPDFQCVDTSGTPRQANHKERVAAFHQARYDAFPVPQVAGQTARLLRPSRHQVRTIPCPRCPAPSGQPCTDDKGQPRTANHMERVDAYTSDI
;
A
#
# COMPACT_ATOMS: atom_id res chain seq x y z
N MET A 1 -4.84 -21.85 -2.19
CA MET A 1 -4.30 -20.91 -3.19
C MET A 1 -3.17 -20.16 -2.53
N SER A 2 -1.91 -20.49 -2.87
CA SER A 2 -0.75 -19.73 -2.39
C SER A 2 -0.87 -18.31 -2.93
N SER A 3 -0.80 -17.31 -2.05
CA SER A 3 -0.86 -15.91 -2.47
C SER A 3 0.28 -15.68 -3.45
N LYS A 4 -0.02 -15.29 -4.69
CA LYS A 4 0.97 -14.89 -5.73
C LYS A 4 1.99 -13.87 -5.20
N TYR A 5 1.68 -13.25 -4.07
CA TYR A 5 2.46 -12.21 -3.41
C TYR A 5 3.29 -12.68 -2.19
N ALA A 6 3.21 -13.94 -1.78
CA ALA A 6 3.96 -14.45 -0.61
C ALA A 6 5.48 -14.52 -0.85
N ASP A 7 5.90 -14.55 -2.11
CA ASP A 7 7.30 -14.66 -2.53
C ASP A 7 7.90 -13.33 -3.04
N LEU A 8 7.19 -12.20 -2.90
CA LEU A 8 7.69 -10.91 -3.38
C LEU A 8 8.92 -10.44 -2.59
N GLY A 9 9.92 -9.95 -3.32
CA GLY A 9 11.20 -9.57 -2.75
C GLY A 9 12.04 -10.76 -2.27
N ARG A 10 11.57 -12.00 -2.44
CA ARG A 10 12.35 -13.19 -2.11
C ARG A 10 13.51 -13.34 -3.09
N LEU A 11 14.67 -13.66 -2.54
CA LEU A 11 15.86 -13.96 -3.33
C LEU A 11 15.61 -15.21 -4.17
N GLY A 12 15.71 -15.06 -5.49
CA GLY A 12 15.66 -16.12 -6.48
C GLY A 12 16.94 -16.15 -7.32
N HIS A 13 16.97 -17.05 -8.28
CA HIS A 13 18.06 -17.15 -9.25
C HIS A 13 17.48 -17.11 -10.65
N CYS A 14 18.11 -16.36 -11.55
CA CYS A 14 17.76 -16.33 -12.95
C CYS A 14 18.00 -17.72 -13.54
N TRP A 15 16.97 -18.34 -14.10
CA TRP A 15 17.09 -19.68 -14.68
C TRP A 15 18.04 -19.74 -15.89
N ARG A 16 18.33 -18.59 -16.52
CA ARG A 16 19.23 -18.50 -17.68
C ARG A 16 20.70 -18.35 -17.29
N CYS A 17 21.02 -17.38 -16.43
CA CYS A 17 22.41 -17.07 -16.08
C CYS A 17 22.83 -17.52 -14.67
N GLY A 18 21.90 -17.98 -13.83
CA GLY A 18 22.17 -18.35 -12.44
C GLY A 18 22.36 -17.17 -11.48
N ASP A 19 22.37 -15.92 -11.97
CA ASP A 19 22.53 -14.74 -11.11
C ASP A 19 21.36 -14.59 -10.15
N SER A 20 21.65 -14.04 -8.97
CA SER A 20 20.63 -13.71 -7.99
C SER A 20 19.71 -12.58 -8.49
N VAL A 21 18.40 -12.78 -8.35
CA VAL A 21 17.34 -11.85 -8.77
C VAL A 21 16.24 -11.76 -7.72
N GLN A 22 15.41 -10.72 -7.80
CA GLN A 22 14.22 -10.55 -6.96
C GLN A 22 13.02 -10.14 -7.81
N GLY A 23 11.89 -10.82 -7.60
CA GLY A 23 10.60 -10.50 -8.23
C GLY A 23 9.82 -9.50 -7.40
N TYR A 24 9.28 -8.47 -8.06
CA TYR A 24 8.41 -7.46 -7.47
C TYR A 24 7.22 -7.21 -8.42
N PRO A 25 6.01 -6.93 -7.92
CA PRO A 25 4.92 -6.48 -8.76
C PRO A 25 5.19 -5.03 -9.18
N ASP A 26 4.91 -4.70 -10.44
CA ASP A 26 4.76 -3.32 -10.85
C ASP A 26 3.40 -2.76 -10.43
N HIS A 27 3.16 -1.52 -10.86
CA HIS A 27 1.92 -0.81 -10.61
C HIS A 27 0.67 -1.47 -11.25
N ASP A 28 0.84 -2.31 -12.27
CA ASP A 28 -0.22 -3.10 -12.91
C ASP A 28 -0.34 -4.52 -12.30
N GLY A 29 0.46 -4.84 -11.28
CA GLY A 29 0.53 -6.15 -10.66
C GLY A 29 1.23 -7.22 -11.51
N GLN A 30 1.92 -6.81 -12.58
CA GLN A 30 2.79 -7.69 -13.36
C GLN A 30 4.12 -7.88 -12.64
N GLU A 31 4.67 -9.09 -12.68
CA GLU A 31 5.93 -9.35 -12.04
C GLU A 31 7.09 -8.80 -12.87
N VAL A 32 7.92 -7.97 -12.23
CA VAL A 32 9.17 -7.45 -12.76
C VAL A 32 10.32 -8.08 -12.00
N VAL A 33 11.22 -8.72 -12.74
CA VAL A 33 12.43 -9.33 -12.19
C VAL A 33 13.56 -8.30 -12.19
N LEU A 34 13.99 -7.93 -10.99
CA LEU A 34 15.06 -6.97 -10.76
C LEU A 34 16.35 -7.68 -10.35
N ASP A 35 17.48 -7.11 -10.75
CA ASP A 35 18.79 -7.49 -10.24
C ASP A 35 18.89 -7.15 -8.74
N VAL A 36 19.57 -8.01 -7.97
CA VAL A 36 19.74 -7.81 -6.53
C VAL A 36 20.78 -6.74 -6.18
N ARG A 37 21.52 -6.24 -7.17
CA ARG A 37 22.47 -5.15 -7.03
C ARG A 37 21.79 -3.81 -7.35
N GLU A 38 22.40 -2.74 -6.88
CA GLU A 38 22.07 -1.38 -7.28
C GLU A 38 23.21 -0.80 -8.11
N ALA A 39 22.87 0.14 -9.00
CA ALA A 39 23.86 0.92 -9.71
C ALA A 39 23.55 2.41 -9.61
N PRO A 40 24.60 3.25 -9.67
CA PRO A 40 24.41 4.69 -9.81
C PRO A 40 23.51 5.03 -11.00
N THR A 41 22.57 5.95 -10.79
CA THR A 41 21.55 6.32 -11.80
C THR A 41 22.16 6.72 -13.14
N HIS A 42 23.30 7.41 -13.12
CA HIS A 42 24.02 7.85 -14.32
C HIS A 42 24.63 6.69 -15.15
N LEU A 43 24.77 5.49 -14.58
CA LEU A 43 25.27 4.30 -15.28
C LEU A 43 24.14 3.43 -15.86
N VAL A 44 22.88 3.73 -15.51
CA VAL A 44 21.72 2.91 -15.91
C VAL A 44 20.92 3.65 -16.97
N PRO A 45 20.71 3.06 -18.16
CA PRO A 45 19.76 3.58 -19.16
C PRO A 45 18.38 3.77 -18.55
N GLU A 46 17.68 4.84 -18.93
CA GLU A 46 16.42 5.26 -18.29
C GLU A 46 15.36 4.16 -18.24
N GLU A 47 15.20 3.43 -19.34
CA GLU A 47 14.25 2.33 -19.49
C GLU A 47 14.55 1.13 -18.58
N LEU A 48 15.74 1.08 -17.98
CA LEU A 48 16.18 0.04 -17.06
C LEU A 48 16.15 0.48 -15.60
N ARG A 49 15.79 1.73 -15.30
CA ARG A 49 15.79 2.27 -13.94
C ARG A 49 14.51 1.91 -13.21
N TRP A 50 14.67 1.21 -12.10
CA TRP A 50 13.57 0.83 -11.22
C TRP A 50 13.86 1.21 -9.78
N ARG A 51 12.80 1.44 -9.02
CA ARG A 51 12.86 1.54 -7.56
C ARG A 51 11.78 0.67 -6.96
N VAL A 52 12.05 0.14 -5.77
CA VAL A 52 11.02 -0.52 -4.97
C VAL A 52 10.60 0.45 -3.88
N ASN A 53 9.32 0.80 -3.83
CA ASN A 53 8.80 1.68 -2.77
C ASN A 53 8.64 0.92 -1.43
N GLY A 54 8.28 1.63 -0.36
CA GLY A 54 8.08 1.02 0.97
C GLY A 54 7.01 -0.07 1.02
N ASN A 55 6.14 -0.15 0.02
CA ASN A 55 5.09 -1.16 -0.10
C ASN A 55 5.54 -2.38 -0.92
N GLY A 56 6.78 -2.42 -1.38
CA GLY A 56 7.29 -3.52 -2.20
C GLY A 56 6.85 -3.49 -3.67
N ILE A 57 6.35 -2.35 -4.16
CA ILE A 57 5.97 -2.18 -5.58
C ILE A 57 7.17 -1.63 -6.36
N ALA A 58 7.48 -2.27 -7.49
CA ALA A 58 8.48 -1.79 -8.43
C ALA A 58 7.89 -0.67 -9.30
N LEU A 59 8.56 0.47 -9.31
CA LEU A 59 8.17 1.66 -10.07
C LEU A 59 9.28 1.99 -11.07
N PRO A 60 8.94 2.23 -12.36
CA PRO A 60 9.90 2.77 -13.31
C PRO A 60 10.28 4.19 -12.87
N LEU A 61 11.57 4.44 -12.73
CA LEU A 61 12.09 5.79 -12.49
C LEU A 61 12.40 6.39 -13.87
N GLY A 62 11.46 7.18 -14.40
CA GLY A 62 11.70 8.00 -15.60
C GLY A 62 12.69 9.15 -15.33
N TRP A 63 12.44 10.33 -15.89
CA TRP A 63 13.24 11.55 -15.68
C TRP A 63 13.26 12.12 -14.25
N THR A 64 12.43 11.61 -13.34
CA THR A 64 12.18 12.25 -12.05
C THR A 64 13.15 11.81 -10.94
N ASP A 65 13.91 12.82 -10.51
CA ASP A 65 14.83 12.92 -9.36
C ASP A 65 16.02 11.94 -9.36
N PRO A 66 17.27 12.45 -9.40
CA PRO A 66 18.45 11.60 -9.36
C PRO A 66 18.58 10.98 -7.97
N THR A 67 18.03 9.79 -7.78
CA THR A 67 18.47 8.94 -6.67
C THR A 67 19.95 8.63 -6.87
N ASP A 68 20.72 8.53 -5.78
CA ASP A 68 22.14 8.17 -5.88
C ASP A 68 22.33 6.78 -6.51
N THR A 69 21.36 5.89 -6.32
CA THR A 69 21.33 4.54 -6.87
C THR A 69 19.93 4.11 -7.33
N VAL A 70 19.87 3.14 -8.24
CA VAL A 70 18.63 2.50 -8.74
C VAL A 70 18.77 0.99 -8.84
N ARG A 71 17.62 0.30 -8.85
CA ARG A 71 17.50 -1.11 -9.21
C ARG A 71 17.39 -1.24 -10.72
N ILE A 72 17.74 -2.41 -11.23
CA ILE A 72 17.86 -2.64 -12.67
C ILE A 72 16.98 -3.82 -13.07
N ARG A 73 16.23 -3.69 -14.16
CA ARG A 73 15.51 -4.82 -14.75
C ARG A 73 16.53 -5.87 -15.22
N HIS A 74 16.40 -7.12 -14.77
CA HIS A 74 17.44 -8.12 -14.98
C HIS A 74 17.55 -8.58 -16.45
N GLU A 75 16.43 -8.72 -17.16
CA GLU A 75 16.40 -9.31 -18.51
C GLU A 75 17.41 -8.67 -19.50
N PRO A 76 17.54 -7.34 -19.62
CA PRO A 76 18.50 -6.73 -20.55
C PRO A 76 19.98 -6.84 -20.14
N VAL A 77 20.24 -7.05 -18.85
CA VAL A 77 21.60 -7.19 -18.30
C VAL A 77 22.04 -8.63 -18.10
N CYS A 78 21.13 -9.59 -18.26
CA CYS A 78 21.37 -11.03 -18.15
C CYS A 78 22.54 -11.47 -19.06
N THR A 79 23.57 -12.09 -18.47
CA THR A 79 24.77 -12.53 -19.19
C THR A 79 24.49 -13.66 -20.19
N ALA A 80 23.43 -14.44 -19.95
CA ALA A 80 22.98 -15.49 -20.85
C ALA A 80 22.13 -14.98 -22.03
N SER A 81 21.70 -13.71 -22.02
CA SER A 81 20.97 -13.08 -23.14
C SER A 81 21.29 -11.59 -23.23
N PRO A 82 22.54 -11.24 -23.60
CA PRO A 82 22.97 -9.87 -23.57
C PRO A 82 22.29 -9.05 -24.69
N ARG A 83 21.54 -8.00 -24.33
CA ARG A 83 21.22 -6.94 -25.29
C ARG A 83 22.45 -6.04 -25.51
N PRO A 84 22.62 -5.44 -26.71
CA PRO A 84 23.63 -4.41 -26.95
C PRO A 84 23.40 -3.19 -26.04
N GLY A 85 24.48 -2.52 -25.60
CA GLY A 85 24.38 -1.19 -24.98
C GLY A 85 24.58 -1.03 -23.45
N PRO A 86 24.64 -2.08 -22.60
CA PRO A 86 24.90 -1.88 -21.18
C PRO A 86 26.30 -2.34 -20.73
N GLU A 87 27.38 -2.23 -21.52
CA GLU A 87 28.73 -2.66 -21.06
C GLU A 87 29.21 -1.95 -19.79
N PRO A 88 29.12 -0.61 -19.64
CA PRO A 88 29.52 0.08 -18.41
C PRO A 88 28.73 -0.41 -17.21
N LEU A 89 27.42 -0.62 -17.40
CA LEU A 89 26.51 -1.14 -16.39
C LEU A 89 26.87 -2.57 -15.98
N ARG A 90 27.13 -3.46 -16.95
CA ARG A 90 27.55 -4.84 -16.67
C ARG A 90 28.87 -4.89 -15.91
N ASN A 91 29.84 -4.07 -16.29
CA ASN A 91 31.11 -3.97 -15.59
C ASN A 91 30.94 -3.53 -14.13
N HIS A 92 30.04 -2.57 -13.88
CA HIS A 92 29.66 -2.17 -12.52
C HIS A 92 29.01 -3.34 -11.77
N LEU A 93 27.99 -3.97 -12.35
CA LEU A 93 27.27 -5.07 -11.74
C LEU A 93 28.17 -6.27 -11.40
N ASN A 94 29.13 -6.59 -12.26
CA ASN A 94 30.10 -7.68 -12.03
C ASN A 94 31.02 -7.44 -10.83
N ARG A 95 31.18 -6.17 -10.41
CA ARG A 95 31.99 -5.77 -9.25
C ARG A 95 31.14 -5.42 -8.03
N ALA A 96 29.87 -5.09 -8.24
CA ALA A 96 28.94 -4.71 -7.20
C ALA A 96 28.58 -5.94 -6.35
N ARG A 97 28.63 -5.76 -5.02
CA ARG A 97 28.15 -6.79 -4.11
C ARG A 97 26.63 -6.88 -4.20
N PRO A 98 26.05 -8.10 -4.24
CA PRO A 98 24.62 -8.28 -4.04
C PRO A 98 24.18 -7.57 -2.78
N ILE A 99 23.04 -6.88 -2.84
CA ILE A 99 22.48 -6.29 -1.65
C ILE A 99 21.91 -7.45 -0.84
N ALA A 100 22.66 -7.88 0.19
CA ALA A 100 22.26 -8.97 1.08
C ALA A 100 20.93 -8.71 1.80
N ARG A 101 20.46 -7.46 1.79
CA ARG A 101 19.26 -6.99 2.48
C ARG A 101 18.17 -6.56 1.51
N GLY A 102 17.68 -7.49 0.72
CA GLY A 102 16.33 -7.34 0.19
C GLY A 102 15.33 -7.88 1.21
N HIS A 103 14.73 -6.98 2.00
CA HIS A 103 13.42 -7.19 2.65
C HIS A 103 13.31 -7.98 3.97
N GLU A 104 14.34 -8.13 4.80
CA GLU A 104 14.06 -8.34 6.24
C GLU A 104 13.35 -7.11 6.83
N ASN A 105 13.68 -5.91 6.33
CA ASN A 105 13.10 -4.66 6.83
C ASN A 105 11.77 -4.29 6.20
N VAL A 106 11.37 -4.78 5.02
CA VAL A 106 10.09 -4.34 4.42
C VAL A 106 8.94 -5.21 4.90
N ALA A 107 9.12 -6.52 5.04
CA ALA A 107 8.10 -7.35 5.68
C ALA A 107 7.99 -7.00 7.18
N ALA A 108 9.11 -6.76 7.87
CA ALA A 108 9.09 -6.33 9.27
C ALA A 108 8.59 -4.89 9.45
N ALA A 109 9.01 -3.92 8.62
CA ALA A 109 8.48 -2.56 8.67
C ALA A 109 7.02 -2.53 8.24
N LEU A 110 6.59 -3.27 7.22
CA LEU A 110 5.18 -3.40 6.86
C LEU A 110 4.40 -4.06 8.00
N THR A 111 4.92 -5.10 8.65
CA THR A 111 4.24 -5.75 9.78
C THR A 111 4.17 -4.84 11.00
N GLU A 112 5.25 -4.13 11.33
CA GLU A 112 5.32 -3.21 12.47
C GLU A 112 4.52 -1.93 12.21
N GLN A 113 4.54 -1.43 10.98
CA GLN A 113 3.70 -0.34 10.51
C GLN A 113 2.23 -0.78 10.45
N LEU A 114 1.91 -2.01 10.03
CA LEU A 114 0.56 -2.58 10.11
C LEU A 114 0.12 -2.78 11.56
N ARG A 115 1.02 -3.11 12.49
CA ARG A 115 0.71 -3.17 13.93
C ARG A 115 0.45 -1.79 14.52
N GLY A 116 1.30 -0.82 14.22
CA GLY A 116 1.06 0.59 14.52
C GLY A 116 -0.21 1.10 13.84
N GLN A 117 -0.55 0.54 12.67
CA GLN A 117 -1.74 0.91 11.94
C GLN A 117 -3.02 0.27 12.51
N ASN A 118 -2.97 -0.97 12.94
CA ASN A 118 -4.12 -1.68 13.47
C ASN A 118 -4.24 -1.59 14.99
N ARG A 119 -3.38 -0.80 15.66
CA ARG A 119 -3.56 -0.52 17.10
C ARG A 119 -4.83 0.30 17.31
N ASN A 120 -5.55 -0.01 18.38
CA ASN A 120 -6.61 0.88 18.84
C ASN A 120 -5.97 2.23 19.22
N PRO A 121 -6.51 3.36 18.75
CA PRO A 121 -5.97 4.66 19.08
C PRO A 121 -6.02 4.88 20.60
N THR A 122 -4.93 5.44 21.14
CA THR A 122 -4.86 5.81 22.55
C THR A 122 -5.64 7.10 22.82
N SER A 123 -5.87 7.43 24.09
CA SER A 123 -6.46 8.74 24.44
C SER A 123 -5.65 9.92 23.90
N ASP A 124 -4.33 9.78 23.80
CA ASP A 124 -3.44 10.82 23.26
C ASP A 124 -3.53 10.91 21.73
N ASP A 125 -3.62 9.77 21.03
CA ASP A 125 -3.85 9.72 19.58
C ASP A 125 -5.13 10.51 19.21
N VAL A 126 -6.22 10.29 19.95
CA VAL A 126 -7.51 10.95 19.75
C VAL A 126 -7.48 12.45 20.09
N ARG A 127 -6.49 12.89 20.89
CA ARG A 127 -6.22 14.30 21.20
C ARG A 127 -5.32 14.99 20.17
N THR A 128 -5.08 14.39 19.01
CA THR A 128 -4.37 15.07 17.91
C THR A 128 -5.30 15.61 16.83
N VAL A 129 -6.61 15.36 16.95
CA VAL A 129 -7.61 15.74 15.94
C VAL A 129 -8.70 16.64 16.51
N LEU A 130 -9.10 17.64 15.72
CA LEU A 130 -10.25 18.48 16.00
C LEU A 130 -11.54 17.65 16.04
N CYS A 131 -12.52 18.09 16.83
CA CYS A 131 -13.83 17.46 16.79
C CYS A 131 -14.49 17.74 15.43
N PRO A 132 -14.91 16.72 14.64
CA PRO A 132 -15.51 16.95 13.32
C PRO A 132 -16.89 17.60 13.36
N ARG A 133 -17.49 17.76 14.55
CA ARG A 133 -18.86 18.27 14.71
C ARG A 133 -18.93 19.69 15.26
N CYS A 134 -17.97 20.08 16.09
CA CYS A 134 -17.94 21.39 16.74
C CYS A 134 -16.58 22.09 16.61
N GLU A 135 -15.64 21.48 15.89
CA GLU A 135 -14.29 21.97 15.63
C GLU A 135 -13.46 22.25 16.90
N ALA A 136 -13.96 21.84 18.08
CA ALA A 136 -13.27 22.02 19.34
C ALA A 136 -11.88 21.36 19.31
N ASP A 137 -10.90 22.15 19.71
CA ASP A 137 -9.51 21.72 19.88
C ASP A 137 -9.42 20.52 20.85
N PRO A 138 -8.36 19.72 20.75
CA PRO A 138 -8.20 18.53 21.56
C PRO A 138 -8.33 18.75 23.07
N ASP A 139 -7.84 19.90 23.52
CA ASP A 139 -7.81 20.32 24.93
C ASP A 139 -9.12 20.94 25.42
N PHE A 140 -10.09 21.16 24.52
CA PHE A 140 -11.37 21.78 24.85
C PHE A 140 -12.51 20.76 24.84
N GLN A 141 -13.49 20.97 25.74
CA GLN A 141 -14.70 20.17 25.76
C GLN A 141 -15.53 20.42 24.50
N CYS A 142 -16.00 19.34 23.88
CA CYS A 142 -16.96 19.46 22.80
C CYS A 142 -18.26 20.07 23.32
N VAL A 143 -18.88 20.90 22.49
CA VAL A 143 -20.23 21.41 22.74
C VAL A 143 -21.20 20.86 21.68
N ASP A 144 -22.48 20.80 22.02
CA ASP A 144 -23.54 20.56 21.04
C ASP A 144 -23.95 21.88 20.34
N THR A 145 -24.95 21.80 19.46
CA THR A 145 -25.47 22.97 18.72
C THR A 145 -26.12 24.03 19.59
N SER A 146 -26.43 23.71 20.86
CA SER A 146 -26.95 24.66 21.85
C SER A 146 -25.87 25.30 22.72
N GLY A 147 -24.59 24.93 22.50
CA GLY A 147 -23.47 25.39 23.32
C GLY A 147 -23.32 24.62 24.63
N THR A 148 -24.10 23.55 24.84
CA THR A 148 -24.03 22.75 26.06
C THR A 148 -22.81 21.82 25.97
N PRO A 149 -21.97 21.74 27.02
CA PRO A 149 -20.86 20.80 27.06
C PRO A 149 -21.39 19.37 26.91
N ARG A 150 -20.80 18.62 25.98
CA ARG A 150 -21.06 17.20 25.80
C ARG A 150 -19.78 16.43 26.02
N GLN A 151 -19.89 15.21 26.53
CA GLN A 151 -18.77 14.28 26.44
C GLN A 151 -18.45 14.13 24.96
N ALA A 152 -17.24 14.54 24.58
CA ALA A 152 -16.63 14.18 23.32
C ALA A 152 -16.61 12.66 23.30
N ASN A 153 -17.65 12.09 22.69
CA ASN A 153 -17.78 10.67 22.48
C ASN A 153 -16.52 10.26 21.76
N HIS A 154 -15.64 9.62 22.53
CA HIS A 154 -14.33 9.15 22.11
C HIS A 154 -14.42 8.48 20.73
N LYS A 155 -15.53 7.80 20.45
CA LYS A 155 -15.90 7.23 19.15
C LYS A 155 -15.86 8.17 17.94
N GLU A 156 -16.35 9.41 18.02
CA GLU A 156 -16.33 10.36 16.89
C GLU A 156 -14.92 10.88 16.61
N ARG A 157 -14.17 11.24 17.66
CA ARG A 157 -12.76 11.64 17.50
C ARG A 157 -11.86 10.46 17.13
N VAL A 158 -12.16 9.24 17.58
CA VAL A 158 -11.51 8.00 17.12
C VAL A 158 -11.77 7.78 15.64
N ALA A 159 -13.01 7.95 15.17
CA ALA A 159 -13.34 7.86 13.75
C ALA A 159 -12.61 8.94 12.94
N ALA A 160 -12.58 10.18 13.42
CA ALA A 160 -11.84 11.27 12.79
C ALA A 160 -10.33 11.04 12.80
N PHE A 161 -9.76 10.49 13.87
CA PHE A 161 -8.35 10.11 13.94
C PHE A 161 -8.03 9.01 12.92
N HIS A 162 -8.85 7.97 12.83
CA HIS A 162 -8.69 6.95 11.80
C HIS A 162 -8.76 7.57 10.40
N GLN A 163 -9.74 8.44 10.14
CA GLN A 163 -9.90 9.12 8.84
C GLN A 163 -8.69 10.01 8.51
N ALA A 164 -8.27 10.90 9.41
CA ALA A 164 -7.10 11.75 9.22
C ALA A 164 -5.84 10.92 8.97
N ARG A 165 -5.72 9.76 9.61
CA ARG A 165 -4.61 8.84 9.34
C ARG A 165 -4.73 8.15 8.00
N TYR A 166 -5.93 7.81 7.53
CA TYR A 166 -6.13 7.34 6.16
C TYR A 166 -5.75 8.43 5.14
N ASP A 167 -6.12 9.68 5.39
CA ASP A 167 -5.85 10.81 4.49
C ASP A 167 -4.36 11.19 4.46
N ALA A 168 -3.68 11.13 5.62
CA ALA A 168 -2.26 11.42 5.75
C ALA A 168 -1.33 10.34 5.15
N PHE A 169 -1.86 9.13 4.94
CA PHE A 169 -1.18 8.09 4.19
C PHE A 169 -1.83 7.99 2.80
N PRO A 170 -1.40 8.79 1.81
CA PRO A 170 -1.91 8.62 0.45
C PRO A 170 -1.67 7.17 0.04
N VAL A 171 -2.75 6.43 -0.14
CA VAL A 171 -2.74 5.32 -1.11
C VAL A 171 -2.18 5.96 -2.36
N PRO A 172 -1.03 5.51 -2.90
CA PRO A 172 -0.52 6.09 -4.12
C PRO A 172 -1.66 6.04 -5.13
N GLN A 173 -2.14 7.22 -5.57
CA GLN A 173 -3.05 7.29 -6.70
C GLN A 173 -2.21 6.92 -7.91
N VAL A 174 -2.22 5.63 -8.23
CA VAL A 174 -1.57 5.10 -9.42
C VAL A 174 -2.60 5.22 -10.54
N ALA A 175 -2.37 6.14 -11.47
CA ALA A 175 -3.06 6.18 -12.77
C ALA A 175 -4.61 6.04 -12.72
N GLY A 176 -5.27 6.63 -11.73
CA GLY A 176 -6.74 6.58 -11.61
C GLY A 176 -7.32 5.26 -11.07
N GLN A 177 -6.51 4.38 -10.50
CA GLN A 177 -6.97 3.20 -9.77
C GLN A 177 -6.30 3.11 -8.39
N THR A 178 -7.11 3.03 -7.34
CA THR A 178 -6.68 2.86 -5.96
C THR A 178 -6.03 1.47 -5.79
N ALA A 179 -4.70 1.43 -5.63
CA ALA A 179 -3.97 0.21 -5.33
C ALA A 179 -4.41 -0.35 -3.97
N ARG A 180 -5.28 -1.36 -4.03
CA ARG A 180 -5.97 -2.00 -2.89
C ARG A 180 -5.00 -2.82 -2.04
N LEU A 181 -4.50 -2.24 -0.94
CA LEU A 181 -3.78 -3.01 0.09
C LEU A 181 -4.56 -3.20 1.40
N LEU A 182 -5.79 -2.70 1.52
CA LEU A 182 -6.58 -2.87 2.73
C LEU A 182 -7.95 -3.47 2.39
N ARG A 183 -8.23 -4.67 2.91
CA ARG A 183 -9.61 -5.13 3.06
C ARG A 183 -10.32 -4.08 3.94
N PRO A 184 -11.37 -3.40 3.45
CA PRO A 184 -12.06 -2.41 4.27
C PRO A 184 -12.56 -3.08 5.54
N SER A 185 -12.42 -2.38 6.67
CA SER A 185 -12.89 -2.88 7.95
C SER A 185 -14.40 -3.17 7.88
N ARG A 186 -14.89 -4.11 8.70
CA ARG A 186 -16.34 -4.40 8.79
C ARG A 186 -17.16 -3.14 9.10
N HIS A 187 -16.57 -2.17 9.80
CA HIS A 187 -17.24 -0.91 10.10
C HIS A 187 -17.42 -0.06 8.83
N GLN A 188 -16.36 0.12 8.03
CA GLN A 188 -16.39 0.86 6.76
C GLN A 188 -17.41 0.27 5.77
N VAL A 189 -17.41 -1.06 5.59
CA VAL A 189 -18.35 -1.76 4.69
C VAL A 189 -19.82 -1.54 5.11
N ARG A 190 -20.08 -1.34 6.40
CA ARG A 190 -21.43 -1.09 6.93
C ARG A 190 -21.91 0.36 6.74
N THR A 191 -21.03 1.29 6.40
CA THR A 191 -21.39 2.71 6.18
C THR A 191 -21.98 3.00 4.81
N ILE A 192 -21.93 2.06 3.87
CA ILE A 192 -22.47 2.21 2.51
C ILE A 192 -23.73 1.36 2.34
N PRO A 193 -24.78 1.87 1.63
CA PRO A 193 -25.97 1.11 1.30
C PRO A 193 -25.63 -0.10 0.43
N CYS A 194 -26.39 -1.19 0.58
CA CYS A 194 -26.18 -2.36 -0.27
C CYS A 194 -26.72 -2.10 -1.69
N PRO A 195 -25.94 -2.31 -2.76
CA PRO A 195 -26.43 -2.12 -4.13
C PRO A 195 -27.49 -3.15 -4.56
N ARG A 196 -27.61 -4.28 -3.84
CA ARG A 196 -28.48 -5.41 -4.22
C ARG A 196 -29.78 -5.53 -3.44
N CYS A 197 -29.78 -5.27 -2.13
CA CYS A 197 -30.93 -5.52 -1.25
C CYS A 197 -31.56 -4.24 -0.67
N PRO A 198 -31.40 -3.09 -1.34
CA PRO A 198 -31.57 -1.70 -0.86
C PRO A 198 -31.29 -1.38 0.62
N ALA A 199 -30.66 -2.27 1.38
CA ALA A 199 -30.53 -2.13 2.82
C ALA A 199 -29.68 -0.89 3.15
N PRO A 200 -30.18 0.01 4.04
CA PRO A 200 -29.43 1.19 4.45
C PRO A 200 -28.09 0.87 5.11
N SER A 201 -27.26 1.89 5.25
CA SER A 201 -26.06 1.85 6.08
C SER A 201 -26.41 1.45 7.52
N GLY A 202 -25.62 0.53 8.10
CA GLY A 202 -25.83 0.00 9.46
C GLY A 202 -26.91 -1.08 9.60
N GLN A 203 -27.77 -1.28 8.59
CA GLN A 203 -28.80 -2.33 8.59
C GLN A 203 -28.23 -3.66 8.05
N PRO A 204 -28.62 -4.82 8.61
CA PRO A 204 -28.27 -6.12 8.04
C PRO A 204 -28.88 -6.26 6.65
N CYS A 205 -28.15 -6.91 5.75
CA CYS A 205 -28.68 -7.20 4.44
C CYS A 205 -29.68 -8.36 4.50
N THR A 206 -30.64 -8.36 3.60
CA THR A 206 -31.55 -9.48 3.37
C THR A 206 -31.31 -10.11 1.99
N ASP A 207 -31.68 -11.37 1.83
CA ASP A 207 -31.77 -12.00 0.51
C ASP A 207 -33.10 -11.67 -0.19
N ASP A 208 -33.31 -12.22 -1.39
CA ASP A 208 -34.52 -12.00 -2.21
C ASP A 208 -35.80 -12.56 -1.54
N LYS A 209 -35.66 -13.35 -0.47
CA LYS A 209 -36.77 -13.89 0.34
C LYS A 209 -36.97 -13.11 1.64
N GLY A 210 -36.23 -12.02 1.85
CA GLY A 210 -36.30 -11.19 3.06
C GLY A 210 -35.59 -11.80 4.27
N GLN A 211 -34.81 -12.87 4.11
CA GLN A 211 -34.08 -13.47 5.23
C GLN A 211 -32.75 -12.76 5.49
N PRO A 212 -32.33 -12.59 6.76
CA PRO A 212 -31.04 -11.99 7.09
C PRO A 212 -29.89 -12.80 6.48
N ARG A 213 -29.00 -12.12 5.75
CA ARG A 213 -27.76 -12.71 5.23
C ARG A 213 -26.54 -12.15 5.96
N THR A 214 -25.46 -12.93 6.01
CA THR A 214 -24.26 -12.64 6.81
C THR A 214 -23.64 -11.28 6.46
N ALA A 215 -23.32 -10.53 7.52
CA ALA A 215 -23.18 -9.07 7.59
C ALA A 215 -21.93 -8.44 6.92
N ASN A 216 -21.36 -9.09 5.91
CA ASN A 216 -20.12 -8.71 5.26
C ASN A 216 -20.16 -9.12 3.79
N HIS A 217 -21.23 -8.73 3.13
CA HIS A 217 -21.45 -9.09 1.74
C HIS A 217 -20.36 -8.51 0.84
N MET A 218 -19.78 -9.36 -0.03
CA MET A 218 -18.75 -8.94 -1.00
C MET A 218 -19.23 -7.74 -1.82
N GLU A 219 -20.48 -7.72 -2.26
CA GLU A 219 -21.06 -6.55 -2.96
C GLU A 219 -20.93 -5.20 -2.23
N ARG A 220 -21.01 -5.15 -0.89
CA ARG A 220 -20.78 -3.87 -0.18
C ARG A 220 -19.30 -3.53 -0.12
N VAL A 221 -18.43 -4.54 -0.07
CA VAL A 221 -16.98 -4.37 -0.22
C VAL A 221 -16.66 -3.89 -1.65
N ASP A 222 -17.30 -4.48 -2.65
CA ASP A 222 -17.13 -4.13 -4.06
C ASP A 222 -17.66 -2.73 -4.32
N ALA A 223 -18.86 -2.38 -3.85
CA ALA A 223 -19.40 -1.01 -3.94
C ALA A 223 -18.50 0.02 -3.23
N TYR A 224 -18.09 -0.27 -1.99
CA TYR A 224 -17.13 0.57 -1.24
C TYR A 224 -15.82 0.79 -2.00
N THR A 225 -15.41 -0.19 -2.79
CA THR A 225 -14.17 -0.13 -3.56
C THR A 225 -14.38 0.28 -5.02
N SER A 226 -15.61 0.60 -5.43
CA SER A 226 -15.97 1.04 -6.79
C SER A 226 -16.37 2.52 -6.85
N ASP A 227 -16.82 3.12 -5.74
CA ASP A 227 -17.21 4.53 -5.63
C ASP A 227 -16.03 5.48 -5.28
N ILE A 228 -14.78 4.98 -5.32
CA ILE A 228 -13.53 5.72 -5.06
C ILE A 228 -12.59 5.56 -6.25
#